data_AF-A0A9E3UNQ0-F1
#
_entry.id   AF-A0A9E3UNQ0-F1
#
_cell.length_a   1.000
_cell.length_b   1.000
_cell.length_c   1.000
_cell.angle_alpha   90.00
_cell.angle_beta   90.00
_cell.angle_gamma   90.00
#
_symmetry.space_group_name_H-M   'P 1'
#
loop_
_entity.id
_entity.type
_entity.pdbx_description
1 polymer ?
#
loop_
_entity_poly.entity_id
_entity_poly.type
_entity_poly.pdbx_seq_one_letter_code
_entity_poly.pdbx_strand_id
1 'polypeptide(L)' 'MTAEAVPSPCVQICTLDPAGTLSLGCGRTLAEIGEWAAASPERQCEIVAAAAARLADGFSR' A
#
# COMPACT_ATOMS: atom_id res chain seq x y z
N MET A 1 -10.90 8.27 -21.72
CA MET A 1 -9.94 8.47 -20.61
C MET A 1 -9.74 7.12 -19.93
N THR A 2 -8.70 6.39 -20.28
CA THR A 2 -8.34 5.14 -19.60
C THR A 2 -6.84 5.21 -19.35
N ALA A 3 -6.45 6.01 -18.37
CA ALA A 3 -5.16 5.77 -17.72
C ALA A 3 -5.30 4.39 -17.08
N GLU A 4 -4.45 3.47 -17.52
CA GLU A 4 -4.36 2.10 -17.02
C GLU A 4 -4.29 2.16 -15.49
N ALA A 5 -5.40 1.83 -14.83
CA ALA A 5 -5.53 2.02 -13.40
C ALA A 5 -4.68 0.95 -12.71
N VAL A 6 -3.63 1.36 -12.01
CA VAL A 6 -2.86 0.43 -11.18
C VAL A 6 -3.80 -0.13 -10.12
N PRO A 7 -3.94 -1.47 -10.02
CA PRO A 7 -4.85 -2.06 -9.04
C PRO A 7 -4.36 -1.71 -7.63
N SER A 8 -5.26 -1.15 -6.83
CA SER A 8 -4.97 -0.85 -5.43
C SER A 8 -4.71 -2.17 -4.67
N PRO A 9 -3.67 -2.24 -3.82
CA PRO A 9 -3.39 -3.44 -3.03
C PRO A 9 -4.29 -3.54 -1.79
N CYS A 10 -5.33 -2.70 -1.69
CA CYS A 10 -6.20 -2.62 -0.53
C CYS A 10 -7.12 -3.84 -0.41
N VAL A 11 -6.97 -4.61 0.67
CA VAL A 11 -7.82 -5.76 1.01
C VAL A 11 -8.98 -5.41 1.96
N GLN A 12 -9.29 -4.12 2.12
CA GLN A 12 -10.33 -3.61 3.04
C GLN A 12 -10.09 -3.97 4.52
N ILE A 13 -8.84 -4.26 4.89
CA ILE A 13 -8.41 -4.49 6.27
C ILE A 13 -7.49 -3.34 6.68
N CYS A 14 -8.03 -2.43 7.49
CA CYS A 14 -7.32 -1.25 7.99
C CYS A 14 -6.86 -1.47 9.44
N THR A 15 -6.01 -2.46 9.65
CA THR A 15 -5.33 -2.70 10.93
C THR A 15 -3.91 -2.19 10.83
N LEU A 16 -3.49 -1.31 11.74
CA LEU A 16 -2.12 -0.82 11.76
C LEU A 16 -1.21 -1.74 12.58
N ASP A 17 0.08 -1.70 12.27
CA ASP A 17 1.12 -2.33 13.09
C ASP A 17 1.19 -1.66 14.49
N PRO A 18 1.85 -2.27 15.48
CA PRO A 18 1.95 -1.72 16.84
C PRO A 18 2.55 -0.29 16.90
N ALA A 19 3.42 0.08 15.95
CA ALA A 19 3.99 1.41 15.83
C ALA A 19 3.07 2.41 15.09
N GLY A 20 1.97 1.96 14.48
CA GLY A 20 1.00 2.80 13.79
C GLY A 20 1.48 3.34 12.44
N THR A 21 2.51 2.72 11.85
CA THR A 21 3.21 3.21 10.66
C THR A 21 2.73 2.55 9.37
N LEU A 22 2.26 1.32 9.47
CA LEU A 22 2.00 0.38 8.38
C LEU A 22 0.64 -0.26 8.59
N SER A 23 -0.13 -0.44 7.52
CA SER A 23 -1.31 -1.31 7.52
C SER A 23 -0.90 -2.78 7.35
N LEU A 24 -1.26 -3.61 8.32
CA LEU A 24 -1.02 -5.06 8.31
C LEU A 24 -1.86 -5.79 7.25
N GLY A 25 -2.95 -5.17 6.77
CA GLY A 25 -3.79 -5.74 5.72
C GLY A 25 -3.20 -5.59 4.32
N CYS A 26 -2.83 -4.37 3.93
CA CYS A 26 -2.39 -4.07 2.56
C CYS A 26 -0.92 -3.64 2.44
N GLY A 27 -0.16 -3.58 3.54
CA GLY A 27 1.27 -3.28 3.50
C GLY A 27 1.63 -1.80 3.32
N ARG A 28 0.63 -0.95 3.19
CA ARG A 28 0.80 0.48 2.90
C ARG A 28 0.94 1.28 4.18
N THR A 29 1.74 2.34 4.12
CA THR A 29 1.80 3.35 5.18
C THR A 29 0.62 4.33 5.08
N LEU A 30 0.36 5.06 6.16
CA LEU A 30 -0.67 6.11 6.16
C LEU A 30 -0.39 7.21 5.13
N ALA A 31 0.88 7.59 4.95
CA ALA A 31 1.28 8.57 3.94
C ALA A 31 0.95 8.07 2.53
N GLU A 32 1.28 6.81 2.24
CA GLU A 32 0.96 6.18 0.97
C GLU A 32 -0.55 6.12 0.73
N ILE A 33 -1.34 5.79 1.75
CA ILE A 33 -2.82 5.77 1.67
C ILE A 33 -3.36 7.16 1.32
N GLY A 34 -2.83 8.21 1.95
CA GLY A 34 -3.23 9.60 1.70
C GLY A 34 -2.84 10.10 0.31
N GLU A 35 -1.65 9.73 -0.20
CA GLU A 35 -1.18 10.19 -1.52
C GLU A 35 -1.80 9.41 -2.70
N TRP A 36 -2.40 8.23 -2.47
CA TRP A 36 -2.83 7.31 -3.54
C TRP A 36 -3.64 7.97 -4.67
N ALA A 37 -4.66 8.75 -4.29
CA ALA A 37 -5.59 9.36 -5.24
C ALA A 37 -4.92 10.44 -6.10
N ALA A 38 -3.81 11.01 -5.63
CA ALA A 38 -3.01 12.02 -6.31
C ALA A 38 -1.71 11.45 -6.93
N ALA A 39 -1.36 10.21 -6.61
CA ALA A 39 -0.14 9.55 -7.10
C ALA A 39 -0.26 9.23 -8.60
N SER A 40 0.85 9.42 -9.33
CA SER A 40 0.95 9.00 -10.73
C SER A 40 0.93 7.46 -10.84
N PRO A 41 0.62 6.88 -12.01
CA PRO A 41 0.64 5.43 -12.20
C PRO A 41 1.99 4.79 -11.82
N GLU A 42 3.10 5.45 -12.13
CA GLU A 42 4.44 4.98 -11.78
C GLU A 42 4.60 4.93 -10.26
N ARG A 43 4.16 5.99 -9.57
CA ARG A 43 4.19 6.06 -8.10
C ARG A 43 3.26 5.03 -7.46
N GLN A 44 2.10 4.79 -8.05
CA GLN A 44 1.18 3.74 -7.58
C GLN A 44 1.81 2.35 -7.68
N CYS A 45 2.54 2.05 -8.77
CA CYS A 45 3.29 0.81 -8.93
C CYS A 45 4.38 0.66 -7.87
N GLU A 46 5.14 1.72 -7.58
CA GLU A 46 6.15 1.71 -6.50
C GLU A 46 5.52 1.42 -5.14
N ILE A 47 4.40 2.07 -4.82
CA ILE A 47 3.66 1.87 -3.57
C ILE A 47 3.19 0.42 -3.46
N VAL A 48 2.64 -0.16 -4.53
CA VAL A 48 2.19 -1.56 -4.55
C VAL A 48 3.36 -2.52 -4.31
N ALA A 49 4.48 -2.33 -5.01
CA ALA A 49 5.66 -3.17 -4.86
C ALA A 49 6.26 -3.09 -3.45
N ALA A 50 6.40 -1.87 -2.91
CA ALA A 50 6.91 -1.65 -1.56
C ALA A 50 5.96 -2.25 -0.50
N ALA A 51 4.66 -2.08 -0.66
CA ALA A 51 3.66 -2.63 0.25
C ALA A 51 3.68 -4.16 0.27
N ALA A 52 3.79 -4.80 -0.89
CA ALA A 52 3.93 -6.26 -1.00
C ALA A 52 5.22 -6.76 -0.32
N ALA A 53 6.35 -6.05 -0.50
CA ALA A 53 7.60 -6.39 0.15
C ALA A 53 7.50 -6.31 1.69
N ARG A 54 6.87 -5.25 2.22
CA ARG A 54 6.64 -5.10 3.68
C ARG A 54 5.73 -6.18 4.25
N LEU A 55 4.69 -6.56 3.51
CA LEU A 55 3.82 -7.67 3.91
C LEU A 55 4.60 -8.99 3.98
N ALA A 56 5.44 -9.27 2.97
CA ALA A 56 6.26 -10.47 2.96
C ALA A 56 7.26 -10.52 4.13
N ASP A 57 7.86 -9.37 4.47
CA ASP A 57 8.80 -9.26 5.61
C ASP A 57 8.08 -9.42 6.95
N GLY A 58 6.94 -8.72 7.14
CA GLY A 58 6.14 -8.72 8.36
C GLY A 58 5.35 -10.01 8.63
N PHE A 59 5.01 -10.79 7.60
CA PHE A 59 4.37 -12.11 7.74
C PHE A 59 5.38 -13.26 7.99
N SER A 60 6.69 -13.00 7.94
CA SER A 60 7.71 -14.03 8.22
C SER A 60 7.97 -14.26 9.72
N ARG A 61 7.19 -13.61 10.59
CA ARG A 61 7.34 -13.67 12.06
C ARG A 61 6.17 -14.35 12.76
#